data_AF-A0A969PZY3-F1
#
_entry.id   AF-A0A969PZY3-F1
#
_cell.length_a   1.000
_cell.length_b   1.000
_cell.length_c   1.000
_cell.angle_alpha   90.00
_cell.angle_beta   90.00
_cell.angle_gamma   90.00
#
_symmetry.space_group_name_H-M   'P 1'
#
loop_
_entity.id
_entity.type
_entity.pdbx_description
1 polymer ?
#
loop_
_entity_poly.entity_id
_entity_poly.type
_entity_poly.pdbx_seq_one_letter_code
_entity_poly.pdbx_strand_id
1 'polypeptide(L)'
;METKILFTAGRKIEKIVRGVLIALVLLFFLFPIYWLFMISFKTPEEIFASPPTWVAESLQFANYAVLFKDGDYVTVVNSLVVAGISSVLAMALGTMCAYSIARFRT
;
A
#
# COMPACT_ATOMS: atom_id res chain seq x y z
N MET A 1 21.22 -37.05 19.84
CA MET A 1 21.66 -35.71 19.37
C MET A 1 21.15 -35.43 17.96
N GLU A 2 21.14 -36.42 17.07
CA GLU A 2 20.72 -36.30 15.65
C GLU A 2 19.24 -35.95 15.42
N THR A 3 18.32 -36.44 16.26
CA THR A 3 16.88 -36.12 16.18
C THR A 3 16.56 -34.64 16.38
N LYS A 4 17.37 -33.92 17.20
CA LYS A 4 17.20 -32.47 17.37
C LYS A 4 17.68 -31.67 16.15
N ILE A 5 18.66 -32.21 15.41
CA ILE A 5 19.22 -31.57 14.22
C ILE A 5 18.22 -31.67 13.06
N LEU A 6 17.61 -32.84 12.83
CA LEU A 6 16.59 -33.04 11.80
C LEU A 6 15.34 -32.19 12.05
N PHE A 7 14.88 -32.09 13.31
CA PHE A 7 13.75 -31.25 13.67
C PHE A 7 14.03 -29.74 13.47
N THR A 8 15.25 -29.30 13.79
CA THR A 8 15.66 -27.90 13.59
C THR A 8 15.84 -27.56 12.11
N ALA A 9 16.36 -28.50 11.31
CA ALA A 9 16.50 -28.35 9.86
C ALA A 9 15.14 -28.23 9.16
N GLY A 10 14.17 -29.09 9.51
CA GLY A 10 12.79 -29.00 8.99
C GLY A 10 12.12 -27.65 9.30
N ARG A 11 12.29 -27.16 10.54
CA ARG A 11 11.77 -25.84 10.95
C ARG A 11 12.48 -24.66 10.28
N LYS A 12 13.78 -24.79 9.92
CA LYS A 12 14.51 -23.77 9.16
C LYS A 12 14.04 -23.71 7.70
N ILE A 13 13.87 -24.86 7.05
CA ILE A 13 13.38 -24.94 5.66
C ILE A 13 11.96 -24.35 5.58
N GLU A 14 11.08 -24.69 6.51
CA GLU A 14 9.72 -24.13 6.56
C GLU A 14 9.74 -22.60 6.65
N LYS A 15 10.60 -22.02 7.50
CA LYS A 15 10.73 -20.56 7.62
C LYS A 15 11.23 -19.91 6.32
N ILE A 16 12.20 -20.54 5.65
CA ILE A 16 12.73 -20.03 4.38
C ILE A 16 11.65 -20.09 3.31
N VAL A 17 10.95 -21.22 3.17
CA VAL A 17 9.86 -21.38 2.20
C VAL A 17 8.75 -20.36 2.45
N ARG A 18 8.29 -20.22 3.72
CA ARG A 18 7.31 -19.18 4.09
C ARG A 18 7.83 -17.77 3.74
N GLY A 19 9.08 -17.47 4.04
CA GLY A 19 9.70 -16.18 3.74
C GLY A 19 9.74 -15.88 2.25
N VAL A 20 10.12 -16.85 1.43
CA VAL A 20 10.13 -16.73 -0.04
C VAL A 20 8.72 -16.54 -0.58
N LEU A 21 7.74 -17.31 -0.11
CA LEU A 21 6.35 -17.16 -0.52
C LEU A 21 5.79 -15.77 -0.18
N ILE A 22 6.06 -15.27 1.04
CA ILE A 22 5.66 -13.92 1.43
C ILE A 22 6.34 -12.88 0.53
N ALA A 23 7.64 -13.02 0.27
CA ALA A 23 8.38 -12.10 -0.59
C ALA A 23 7.83 -12.07 -2.02
N LEU A 24 7.49 -13.23 -2.59
CA LEU A 24 6.89 -13.33 -3.94
C LEU A 24 5.52 -12.65 -3.99
N VAL A 25 4.67 -12.89 -2.99
CA VAL A 25 3.36 -12.24 -2.88
C VAL A 25 3.52 -10.73 -2.75
N LEU A 26 4.42 -10.26 -1.88
CA LEU A 26 4.71 -8.84 -1.73
C LEU A 26 5.20 -8.22 -3.04
N LEU A 27 6.12 -8.86 -3.75
CA LEU A 27 6.67 -8.34 -5.00
C LEU A 27 5.57 -8.23 -6.07
N PHE A 28 4.66 -9.19 -6.14
CA PHE A 28 3.50 -9.14 -7.04
C PHE A 28 2.58 -7.95 -6.73
N PHE A 29 2.27 -7.69 -5.46
CA PHE A 29 1.40 -6.56 -5.07
C PHE A 29 2.11 -5.20 -5.11
N LEU A 30 3.42 -5.15 -4.87
CA LEU A 30 4.21 -3.93 -4.95
C LEU A 30 4.53 -3.53 -6.39
N PHE A 31 4.55 -4.48 -7.32
CA PHE A 31 4.80 -4.20 -8.73
C PHE A 31 3.91 -3.08 -9.32
N PRO A 32 2.56 -3.14 -9.24
CA PRO A 32 1.72 -2.05 -9.76
C PRO A 32 1.93 -0.72 -9.02
N ILE A 33 2.23 -0.76 -7.72
CA ILE A 33 2.52 0.45 -6.93
C ILE A 33 3.83 1.09 -7.41
N TYR A 34 4.87 0.29 -7.61
CA TYR A 34 6.13 0.73 -8.18
C TYR A 34 5.91 1.35 -9.56
N TRP A 35 5.14 0.69 -10.42
CA TRP A 35 4.86 1.19 -11.77
C TRP A 35 4.16 2.56 -11.75
N LEU A 36 3.11 2.71 -10.93
CA LEU A 36 2.39 3.97 -10.75
C LEU A 36 3.28 5.07 -10.16
N PHE A 37 4.13 4.71 -9.19
CA PHE A 37 5.09 5.64 -8.62
C PHE A 37 6.06 6.15 -9.68
N MET A 38 6.61 5.28 -10.52
CA MET A 38 7.49 5.71 -11.62
C MET A 38 6.76 6.57 -12.64
N ILE A 39 5.50 6.26 -12.99
CA ILE A 39 4.69 7.09 -13.89
C ILE A 39 4.54 8.52 -13.36
N SER A 40 4.39 8.72 -12.05
CA SER A 40 4.22 10.06 -11.48
C SER A 40 5.41 11.00 -11.74
N PHE A 41 6.60 10.46 -12.00
CA PHE A 41 7.80 11.22 -12.33
C PHE A 41 8.12 11.31 -13.83
N LYS A 42 7.37 10.62 -14.70
CA LYS A 42 7.64 10.59 -16.15
C LYS A 42 6.99 11.75 -16.89
N THR A 43 7.55 12.10 -18.04
CA THR A 43 6.89 12.99 -19.01
C THR A 43 5.78 12.25 -19.77
N PRO A 44 4.79 12.97 -20.35
CA PRO A 44 3.77 12.34 -21.20
C PRO A 44 4.39 11.51 -22.34
N GLU A 45 5.48 11.98 -22.95
CA GLU A 45 6.17 11.29 -24.03
C GLU A 45 6.79 9.96 -23.55
N GLU A 46 7.37 9.93 -22.35
CA GLU A 46 7.93 8.71 -21.75
C GLU A 46 6.85 7.70 -21.34
N ILE A 47 5.65 8.17 -20.97
CA ILE A 47 4.51 7.31 -20.61
C ILE A 47 4.00 6.54 -21.84
N PHE A 48 3.99 7.19 -23.03
CA PHE A 48 3.54 6.59 -24.29
C PHE A 48 4.67 6.00 -25.14
N ALA A 49 5.92 6.02 -24.66
CA ALA A 49 7.07 5.49 -25.38
C ALA A 49 6.99 3.96 -25.58
N SER A 50 7.48 3.50 -26.73
CA SER A 50 7.65 2.07 -27.06
C SER A 50 9.10 1.82 -27.50
N PRO A 51 9.90 1.04 -26.76
CA PRO A 51 9.58 0.26 -25.56
C PRO A 51 9.34 1.11 -24.30
N PRO A 52 8.54 0.63 -23.33
CA PRO A 52 8.27 1.38 -22.11
C PRO A 52 9.52 1.44 -21.23
N THR A 53 9.85 2.63 -20.74
CA THR A 53 10.98 2.85 -19.84
C THR A 53 10.67 2.25 -18.46
N TRP A 54 11.62 1.57 -17.82
CA TRP A 54 11.41 1.03 -16.46
C TRP A 54 11.65 2.10 -15.40
N VAL A 55 12.54 3.04 -15.69
CA VAL A 55 12.91 4.17 -14.84
C VAL A 55 12.64 5.47 -15.59
N ALA A 56 12.23 6.52 -14.89
CA ALA A 56 12.08 7.85 -15.49
C ALA A 56 13.46 8.37 -15.89
N GLU A 57 13.64 8.83 -17.13
CA GLU A 57 14.92 9.39 -17.58
C GLU A 57 15.13 10.79 -17.01
N SER A 58 14.03 11.51 -16.80
CA SER A 58 14.00 12.79 -16.09
C SER A 58 13.03 12.75 -14.91
N LEU A 59 13.44 13.23 -13.73
CA LEU A 59 12.55 13.32 -12.57
C LEU A 59 11.67 14.56 -12.68
N GLN A 60 10.41 14.37 -13.11
CA GLN A 60 9.44 15.46 -13.28
C GLN A 60 8.67 15.76 -12.01
N PHE A 61 9.25 16.58 -11.13
CA PHE A 61 8.55 17.10 -9.95
C PHE A 61 7.43 18.10 -10.31
N ALA A 62 7.47 18.67 -11.52
CA ALA A 62 6.47 19.60 -12.01
C ALA A 62 5.06 18.97 -12.08
N ASN A 63 4.97 17.64 -12.28
CA ASN A 63 3.70 16.91 -12.30
C ASN A 63 2.90 17.08 -10.99
N TYR A 64 3.58 17.22 -9.85
CA TYR A 64 2.92 17.46 -8.56
C TYR A 64 2.46 18.91 -8.39
N ALA A 65 3.13 19.87 -9.05
CA ALA A 65 2.75 21.27 -8.99
C ALA A 65 1.43 21.55 -9.74
N VAL A 66 1.08 20.71 -10.72
CA VAL A 66 -0.20 20.77 -11.46
C VAL A 66 -1.40 20.68 -10.50
N LEU A 67 -1.31 19.82 -9.47
CA LEU A 67 -2.37 19.64 -8.46
C LEU A 67 -2.77 20.96 -7.77
N PHE A 68 -1.80 21.85 -7.56
CA PHE A 68 -2.02 23.13 -6.90
C PHE A 68 -2.39 24.25 -7.87
N LYS A 69 -2.10 24.10 -9.17
CA LYS A 69 -2.42 25.09 -10.21
C LYS A 69 -3.85 24.96 -10.71
N ASP A 70 -4.31 23.74 -10.96
CA ASP A 70 -5.61 23.49 -11.61
C ASP A 70 -6.77 23.42 -10.61
N GLY A 71 -6.50 23.65 -9.31
CA GLY A 71 -7.53 23.66 -8.26
C GLY A 71 -7.91 22.28 -7.73
N ASP A 72 -7.33 21.20 -8.26
CA ASP A 72 -7.61 19.82 -7.83
C ASP A 72 -7.22 19.52 -6.38
N TYR A 73 -6.39 20.37 -5.75
CA TYR A 73 -6.09 20.27 -4.32
C TYR A 73 -7.36 20.29 -3.45
N VAL A 74 -8.42 21.00 -3.86
CA VAL A 74 -9.68 21.08 -3.11
C VAL A 74 -10.35 19.72 -3.05
N THR A 75 -10.33 18.96 -4.15
CA THR A 75 -10.89 17.60 -4.22
C THR A 75 -10.16 16.64 -3.29
N VAL A 76 -8.83 16.75 -3.22
CA VAL A 76 -8.00 15.95 -2.30
C VAL A 76 -8.33 16.28 -0.86
N VAL A 77 -8.44 17.57 -0.51
CA VAL A 77 -8.81 18.01 0.85
C VAL A 77 -10.22 17.55 1.23
N ASN A 78 -11.20 17.67 0.33
CA ASN A 78 -12.56 17.18 0.57
C ASN A 78 -12.57 15.68 0.88
N SER A 79 -11.84 14.89 0.09
CA SER A 79 -11.73 13.45 0.32
C SER A 79 -11.08 13.12 1.66
N LEU A 80 -10.02 13.85 2.04
CA LEU A 80 -9.36 13.70 3.32
C LEU A 80 -10.28 14.04 4.50
N VAL A 81 -11.03 15.14 4.40
CA VAL A 81 -11.98 15.58 5.43
C VAL A 81 -13.12 14.57 5.57
N VAL A 82 -13.72 14.14 4.46
CA VAL A 82 -14.83 13.16 4.48
C VAL A 82 -14.36 11.81 5.01
N ALA A 83 -13.22 11.29 4.54
CA ALA A 83 -12.66 10.02 5.02
C ALA A 83 -12.27 10.09 6.51
N GLY A 84 -11.67 11.20 6.94
CA GLY A 84 -11.27 11.41 8.33
C GLY A 84 -12.46 11.49 9.28
N ILE A 85 -13.43 12.37 8.98
CA ILE A 85 -14.63 12.54 9.81
C ILE A 85 -15.44 11.24 9.87
N SER A 86 -15.66 10.59 8.73
CA SER A 86 -16.42 9.33 8.69
C SER A 86 -15.72 8.22 9.49
N SER A 87 -14.40 8.09 9.39
CA SER A 87 -13.63 7.10 10.18
C SER A 87 -13.74 7.35 11.68
N VAL A 88 -13.61 8.60 12.12
CA VAL A 88 -13.73 8.96 13.55
C VAL A 88 -15.14 8.68 14.07
N LEU A 89 -16.17 9.08 13.32
CA LEU A 89 -17.56 8.82 13.69
C LEU A 89 -17.86 7.32 13.73
N ALA A 90 -17.40 6.56 12.73
CA ALA A 90 -17.57 5.12 12.67
C ALA A 90 -16.88 4.41 13.84
N MET A 91 -15.67 4.85 14.21
CA MET A 91 -14.96 4.31 15.38
C MET A 91 -15.67 4.67 16.68
N ALA A 92 -16.12 5.91 16.85
CA ALA A 92 -16.83 6.34 18.06
C ALA A 92 -18.13 5.55 18.28
N LEU A 93 -18.97 5.50 17.25
CA LEU A 93 -20.24 4.75 17.31
C LEU A 93 -20.00 3.24 17.41
N GLY A 94 -19.07 2.72 16.60
CA GLY A 94 -18.72 1.30 16.57
C GLY A 94 -18.17 0.79 17.90
N THR A 95 -17.32 1.57 18.57
CA THR A 95 -16.79 1.21 19.90
C THR A 95 -17.88 1.25 20.98
N MET A 96 -18.79 2.21 20.96
CA MET A 96 -19.94 2.25 21.87
C MET A 96 -20.85 1.03 21.69
N CYS A 97 -21.17 0.67 20.44
CA CYS A 97 -21.95 -0.52 20.12
C CYS A 97 -21.22 -1.81 20.52
N ALA A 98 -19.92 -1.92 20.21
CA ALA A 98 -19.10 -3.07 20.58
C ALA A 98 -19.01 -3.23 22.10
N TYR A 99 -18.87 -2.13 22.85
CA TYR A 99 -18.89 -2.16 24.31
C TYR A 99 -20.23 -2.66 24.85
N SER A 100 -21.34 -2.22 24.25
CA SER A 100 -22.66 -2.71 24.63
C SER A 100 -22.78 -4.22 24.49
N ILE A 101 -22.38 -4.77 23.34
CA ILE A 101 -22.40 -6.22 23.08
C ILE A 101 -21.42 -6.97 23.99
N ALA A 102 -20.22 -6.42 24.21
CA ALA A 102 -19.19 -7.08 25.01
C ALA A 102 -19.52 -7.14 26.51
N ARG A 103 -20.25 -6.14 27.04
CA ARG A 103 -20.53 -6.03 28.48
C ARG A 103 -21.97 -6.36 28.86
N PHE A 104 -22.94 -6.00 28.03
CA PHE A 104 -24.34 -6.36 28.25
C PHE A 104 -24.65 -7.65 27.47
N ARG A 105 -25.16 -8.65 28.19
CA ARG A 105 -25.55 -9.95 27.64
C ARG A 105 -26.91 -9.84 26.95
N THR A 106 -27.01 -8.98 25.94
CA THR A 106 -28.15 -8.98 25.01
C THR A 106 -28.03 -10.11 24.01
#